data_AF-A0A8X6LWA5-F1
#
_entry.id   AF-A0A8X6LWA5-F1
#
_cell.length_a   1.000
_cell.length_b   1.000
_cell.length_c   1.000
_cell.angle_alpha   90.00
_cell.angle_beta   90.00
_cell.angle_gamma   90.00
#
_symmetry.space_group_name_H-M   'P 1'
#
loop_
_entity.id
_entity.type
_entity.pdbx_description
1 polymer ?
#
loop_
_entity_poly.entity_id
_entity_poly.type
_entity_poly.pdbx_seq_one_letter_code
_entity_poly.pdbx_strand_id
1 'polypeptide(L)'
;MQEKKIIVCNAVNPISVSCVAEFTIGLLLAVSRRIVESSGAIQRGEWVVPWHPDWYIGRGLTNATVGIVGMGRIGQAVFERILPFEVSRVVYYDIYTPIPK
;
A
#
# COMPACT_ATOMS: atom_id res chain seq x y z
N MET A 1 -16.01 -22.22 20.14
CA MET A 1 -14.90 -22.88 19.40
C MET A 1 -13.91 -23.53 20.37
N GLN A 2 -13.32 -22.78 21.32
CA GLN A 2 -12.53 -23.35 22.42
C GLN A 2 -13.34 -24.26 23.35
N GLU A 3 -14.58 -23.88 23.68
CA GLU A 3 -15.49 -24.73 24.49
C GLU A 3 -15.78 -26.09 23.84
N LYS A 4 -15.69 -26.20 22.51
CA LYS A 4 -15.91 -27.44 21.76
C LYS A 4 -14.64 -28.26 21.53
N LYS A 5 -13.49 -27.83 22.10
CA LYS A 5 -12.17 -28.47 21.93
C LYS A 5 -11.71 -28.63 20.47
N ILE A 6 -12.15 -27.76 19.57
CA ILE A 6 -11.73 -27.78 18.17
C ILE A 6 -10.50 -26.86 18.01
N ILE A 7 -9.40 -27.40 17.49
CA ILE A 7 -8.16 -26.65 17.24
C ILE A 7 -8.35 -25.77 16.01
N VAL A 8 -7.96 -24.49 16.14
CA VAL A 8 -7.94 -23.53 15.04
C VAL A 8 -6.50 -23.12 14.79
N CYS A 9 -6.09 -23.10 13.53
CA CYS A 9 -4.76 -22.68 13.10
C CYS A 9 -4.85 -21.67 11.96
N ASN A 10 -3.78 -20.90 11.77
CA ASN A 10 -3.60 -19.99 10.65
C ASN A 10 -2.24 -20.24 9.98
N ALA A 11 -2.16 -19.95 8.68
CA ALA A 11 -0.95 -20.10 7.90
C ALA A 11 -0.15 -18.80 7.88
N VAL A 12 0.53 -18.48 8.98
CA VAL A 12 1.41 -17.30 9.03
C VAL A 12 2.77 -17.65 8.43
N ASN A 13 3.13 -17.03 7.31
CA ASN A 13 4.42 -17.23 6.64
C ASN A 13 5.07 -15.88 6.29
N PRO A 14 6.38 -15.66 6.57
CA PRO A 14 7.10 -14.46 6.15
C PRO A 14 6.98 -14.10 4.67
N ILE A 15 6.92 -15.10 3.78
CA ILE A 15 6.75 -14.88 2.33
C ILE A 15 5.42 -14.17 2.06
N SER A 16 4.33 -14.63 2.67
CA SER A 16 3.02 -14.00 2.51
C SER A 16 2.98 -12.56 3.04
N VAL A 17 3.75 -12.27 4.10
CA VAL A 17 3.87 -10.91 4.65
C VAL A 17 4.53 -9.97 3.62
N SER A 18 5.67 -10.39 3.06
CA SER A 18 6.38 -9.59 2.05
C SER A 18 5.55 -9.38 0.78
N CYS A 19 4.91 -10.43 0.26
CA CYS A 19 4.06 -10.30 -0.93
C CYS A 19 2.90 -9.33 -0.72
N VAL A 20 2.21 -9.41 0.43
CA VAL A 20 1.10 -8.49 0.72
C VAL A 20 1.60 -7.05 0.91
N ALA A 21 2.76 -6.86 1.55
CA ALA A 21 3.35 -5.53 1.66
C ALA A 21 3.71 -4.94 0.29
N GLU A 22 4.28 -5.74 -0.62
CA GLU A 22 4.58 -5.33 -2.01
C GLU A 22 3.32 -4.98 -2.79
N PHE A 23 2.27 -5.80 -2.71
CA PHE A 23 0.98 -5.49 -3.32
C PHE A 23 0.38 -4.20 -2.77
N THR A 24 0.53 -3.95 -1.47
CA THR A 24 0.02 -2.71 -0.85
C THR A 24 0.70 -1.48 -1.43
N ILE A 25 2.04 -1.49 -1.57
CA ILE A 25 2.78 -0.39 -2.22
C ILE A 25 2.41 -0.27 -3.70
N GLY A 26 2.28 -1.40 -4.41
CA GLY A 26 1.86 -1.43 -5.81
C GLY A 26 0.49 -0.80 -6.03
N LEU A 27 -0.50 -1.14 -5.18
CA LEU A 27 -1.83 -0.56 -5.22
C LEU A 27 -1.81 0.93 -4.89
N LEU A 28 -1.05 1.34 -3.87
CA LEU A 28 -0.87 2.74 -3.51
C LEU A 28 -0.34 3.56 -4.71
N LEU A 29 0.68 3.05 -5.40
CA LEU A 29 1.24 3.70 -6.60
C LEU A 29 0.25 3.69 -7.77
N ALA A 30 -0.42 2.57 -8.02
CA ALA A 30 -1.39 2.43 -9.09
C ALA A 30 -2.52 3.46 -8.99
N VAL A 31 -3.05 3.67 -7.79
CA VAL A 31 -4.10 4.65 -7.51
C VAL A 31 -3.54 6.07 -7.53
N SER A 32 -2.45 6.33 -6.79
CA SER A 32 -1.90 7.68 -6.67
C SER A 32 -1.43 8.26 -8.01
N ARG A 33 -0.92 7.42 -8.91
CA ARG A 33 -0.47 7.79 -10.26
C ARG A 33 -1.47 7.48 -11.37
N ARG A 34 -2.69 7.05 -11.02
CA ARG A 34 -3.78 6.76 -11.97
C ARG A 34 -3.37 5.83 -13.12
N ILE A 35 -2.57 4.81 -12.79
CA ILE A 35 -1.95 3.90 -13.77
C ILE A 35 -3.03 3.11 -14.52
N VAL A 36 -4.04 2.62 -13.81
CA VAL A 36 -5.09 1.78 -14.40
C VAL A 36 -5.97 2.61 -15.33
N GLU A 37 -6.37 3.81 -14.92
CA GLU A 37 -7.23 4.65 -15.75
C GLU A 37 -6.50 5.17 -17.00
N SER A 38 -5.24 5.57 -16.86
CA SER A 38 -4.42 6.00 -17.99
C SER A 38 -4.15 4.87 -18.98
N SER A 39 -3.84 3.65 -18.49
CA SER A 39 -3.72 2.47 -19.36
C SER A 39 -5.02 2.17 -20.12
N GLY A 40 -6.16 2.25 -19.43
CA GLY A 40 -7.47 2.06 -20.07
C GLY A 40 -7.78 3.12 -21.14
N ALA A 41 -7.42 4.38 -20.89
CA ALA A 41 -7.60 5.47 -21.86
C ALA A 41 -6.76 5.27 -23.13
N ILE A 42 -5.51 4.84 -22.96
CA ILE A 42 -4.63 4.49 -24.08
C ILE A 42 -5.25 3.35 -24.90
N GLN A 43 -5.77 2.30 -24.24
CA GLN A 43 -6.43 1.18 -24.94
C GLN A 43 -7.69 1.62 -25.70
N ARG A 44 -8.39 2.65 -25.24
CA ARG A 44 -9.56 3.24 -25.94
C ARG A 44 -9.19 4.21 -27.06
N GLY A 45 -7.90 4.46 -27.30
CA GLY A 45 -7.44 5.41 -28.32
C GLY A 45 -7.58 6.89 -27.90
N GLU A 46 -7.77 7.17 -26.61
CA GLU A 46 -7.93 8.54 -26.09
C GLU A 46 -6.58 9.27 -25.98
N TRP A 47 -5.46 8.57 -26.16
CA TRP A 47 -4.13 9.15 -26.20
C TRP A 47 -3.82 9.74 -27.58
N VAL A 48 -4.53 10.81 -27.94
CA VAL A 48 -4.42 11.51 -29.23
C VAL A 48 -3.30 12.54 -29.27
N VAL A 49 -2.93 13.10 -28.11
CA VAL A 49 -1.78 14.00 -27.96
C VAL A 49 -0.77 13.33 -27.02
N PRO A 50 0.47 13.06 -27.47
CA PRO A 50 1.44 12.26 -26.70
C PRO A 50 1.73 12.78 -25.28
N TRP A 51 1.67 14.10 -25.07
CA TRP A 51 1.85 14.73 -23.78
C TRP A 51 0.94 15.95 -23.63
N HIS A 52 0.21 16.03 -22.51
CA HIS A 52 -0.63 17.17 -22.15
C HIS A 52 -0.56 17.40 -20.64
N PRO A 53 -0.42 18.65 -20.16
CA PRO A 53 -0.17 18.95 -18.75
C PRO A 53 -1.26 18.39 -17.82
N ASP A 54 -2.52 18.42 -18.27
CA ASP A 54 -3.67 17.99 -17.46
C ASP A 54 -4.02 16.49 -17.58
N TRP A 55 -3.27 15.74 -18.38
CA TRP A 55 -3.60 14.34 -18.66
C TRP A 55 -3.21 13.43 -17.50
N TYR A 56 -4.22 12.92 -16.78
CA TYR A 56 -4.06 12.00 -15.65
C TYR A 56 -3.06 12.46 -14.58
N ILE A 57 -3.14 13.73 -14.18
CA ILE A 57 -2.37 14.22 -13.03
C ILE A 57 -2.77 13.43 -11.78
N GLY A 58 -1.80 12.68 -11.26
CA GLY A 58 -1.89 11.97 -9.98
C GLY A 58 -1.27 12.76 -8.84
N ARG A 59 -1.32 12.19 -7.63
CA ARG A 59 -0.58 12.69 -6.47
C ARG A 59 0.67 11.82 -6.25
N GLY A 60 1.81 12.44 -6.02
CA GLY A 60 3.03 11.73 -5.66
C GLY A 60 3.04 11.30 -4.19
N LEU A 61 3.98 10.42 -3.84
CA LEU A 61 4.25 10.02 -2.45
C LEU A 61 5.29 10.92 -1.78
N THR A 62 6.14 11.59 -2.57
CA THR A 62 7.10 12.56 -2.05
C THR A 62 6.39 13.64 -1.24
N ASN A 63 6.90 13.92 -0.04
CA ASN A 63 6.31 14.83 0.94
C ASN A 63 4.89 14.47 1.42
N ALA A 64 4.36 13.30 1.08
CA ALA A 64 3.05 12.87 1.54
C ALA A 64 3.08 12.45 3.02
N THR A 65 1.92 12.53 3.66
CA THR A 65 1.68 11.87 4.96
C THR A 65 1.05 10.52 4.69
N VAL A 66 1.68 9.44 5.16
CA VAL A 66 1.14 8.07 5.02
C VAL A 66 0.60 7.60 6.36
N GLY A 67 -0.64 7.10 6.37
CA GLY A 67 -1.27 6.50 7.55
C GLY A 67 -1.32 4.98 7.46
N ILE A 68 -0.85 4.29 8.49
CA ILE A 68 -0.91 2.82 8.60
C ILE A 68 -1.85 2.44 9.75
N VAL A 69 -2.94 1.75 9.44
CA VAL A 69 -3.88 1.22 10.45
C VAL A 69 -3.61 -0.27 10.64
N GLY A 70 -3.13 -0.64 11.83
CA GLY A 70 -2.61 -1.95 12.17
C GLY A 70 -1.10 -2.04 11.94
N MET A 71 -0.32 -2.02 13.02
CA MET A 71 1.15 -2.07 13.01
C MET A 71 1.67 -3.48 13.36
N GLY A 72 1.04 -4.49 12.75
CA GLY A 72 1.49 -5.88 12.80
C GLY A 72 2.62 -6.17 11.79
N ARG A 73 2.86 -7.46 11.51
CA ARG A 73 3.93 -7.92 10.60
C ARG A 73 3.89 -7.25 9.22
N ILE A 74 2.69 -7.11 8.64
CA ILE A 74 2.51 -6.48 7.32
C ILE A 74 2.65 -4.96 7.42
N GLY A 75 2.07 -4.32 8.44
CA GLY A 75 2.17 -2.88 8.64
C GLY A 75 3.61 -2.41 8.78
N GLN A 76 4.44 -3.17 9.50
CA GLN A 76 5.89 -2.93 9.62
C GLN A 76 6.61 -3.11 8.27
N ALA A 77 6.31 -4.19 7.54
CA ALA A 77 6.90 -4.43 6.22
C ALA A 77 6.52 -3.35 5.19
N VAL A 78 5.31 -2.77 5.29
CA VAL A 78 4.86 -1.62 4.49
C VAL A 78 5.58 -0.34 4.92
N PHE A 79 5.73 -0.11 6.24
CA PHE A 79 6.48 1.02 6.78
C PHE A 79 7.91 1.06 6.23
N GLU A 80 8.64 -0.05 6.26
CA GLU A 80 10.00 -0.11 5.73
C GLU A 80 10.06 0.22 4.23
N ARG A 81 9.07 -0.24 3.46
CA ARG A 81 9.03 -0.05 2.01
C ARG A 81 8.58 1.34 1.57
N ILE A 82 7.88 2.09 2.43
CA ILE A 82 7.41 3.43 2.08
C ILE A 82 8.47 4.51 2.33
N LEU A 83 9.45 4.27 3.21
CA LEU A 83 10.50 5.24 3.55
C LEU A 83 11.33 5.72 2.33
N PRO A 84 11.75 4.85 1.39
CA PRO A 84 12.51 5.28 0.21
C PRO A 84 11.74 6.20 -0.75
N PHE A 85 10.43 6.38 -0.57
CA PHE A 85 9.61 7.29 -1.38
C PHE A 85 9.62 8.74 -0.88
N GLU A 86 10.47 9.08 0.10
CA GLU A 86 10.65 10.44 0.61
C GLU A 86 9.34 11.05 1.15
N VAL A 87 8.55 10.23 1.83
CA VAL A 87 7.33 10.68 2.51
C VAL A 87 7.69 11.66 3.63
N SER A 88 6.85 12.68 3.84
CA SER A 88 7.09 13.69 4.90
C SER A 88 6.95 13.09 6.29
N ARG A 89 5.95 12.21 6.48
CA ARG A 89 5.69 11.57 7.77
C ARG A 89 4.92 10.28 7.57
N VAL A 90 5.14 9.33 8.49
CA VAL A 90 4.29 8.15 8.64
C VAL A 90 3.62 8.22 10.00
N VAL A 91 2.30 8.10 10.01
CA VAL A 91 1.50 7.99 11.24
C VAL A 91 0.88 6.60 11.28
N TYR A 92 0.69 6.05 12.47
CA TYR A 92 0.05 4.75 12.60
C TYR A 92 -0.91 4.70 13.79
N TYR A 93 -1.83 3.75 13.72
CA TYR A 93 -2.75 3.43 14.80
C TYR A 93 -2.90 1.92 14.93
N ASP A 94 -2.78 1.39 16.15
CA ASP A 94 -3.03 -0.01 16.48
C ASP A 94 -3.64 -0.09 17.88
N ILE A 95 -4.65 -0.94 18.07
CA ILE A 95 -5.34 -1.15 19.35
C ILE A 95 -4.48 -1.91 20.37
N TYR A 96 -3.43 -2.59 19.91
CA TYR A 96 -2.46 -3.30 20.76
C TYR A 96 -1.12 -2.55 20.78
N THR A 97 -1.06 -1.35 21.36
CA THR A 97 0.20 -0.59 21.52
C THR A 97 0.86 -0.90 22.88
N PRO A 98 2.22 -1.03 23.01
CA PRO A 98 3.24 -0.51 22.10
C PRO A 98 4.29 -1.53 21.64
N ILE A 99 4.97 -1.28 20.51
CA ILE A 99 6.31 -1.87 20.28
C ILE A 99 7.29 -0.78 19.85
N PRO A 100 8.03 -0.20 20.80
CA PRO A 100 9.40 0.19 20.55
C PRO A 100 10.30 -1.07 20.60
N LYS A 101 11.18 -1.18 19.62
CA LYS A 101 12.55 -1.66 19.85
C LYS A 101 13.49 -0.59 19.31
#